data_AF-A0A8T1G8Y2-F1
#
_entry.id   AF-A0A8T1G8Y2-F1
#
_cell.length_a   1.000
_cell.length_b   1.000
_cell.length_c   1.000
_cell.angle_alpha   90.00
_cell.angle_beta   90.00
_cell.angle_gamma   90.00
#
_symmetry.space_group_name_H-M   'P 1'
#
loop_
_entity.id
_entity.type
_entity.pdbx_description
1 polymer ?
#
loop_
_entity_poly.entity_id
_entity_poly.type
_entity_poly.pdbx_seq_one_letter_code
_entity_poly.pdbx_strand_id
1 'polypeptide(L)'
;MLETYGYDDLHSEAPSSTSVTRTLSHKPSCRIGFKCPQISPQFTPPYVCLSTGSGHTDSVHTRTMQLWGSLVFLLGAISTGGAQARTLTANFDLLSYNDVYEMLQDTVEGIKLGGPSRVVPIAKTMRESNPNSLVLFAGDTVSPSLWSTQFNGQHMVKAHNAIGLDFASLGNHEFDFGLENFMNVTLASNFPWLNANCYEIANRKLLRGTVPHAIKNLTDPTNGHITIGLFGVMYDMQDTSKGLYWEDPIQAAREQVAALKAQNVDFIIAMTHQDLADDNRLSKEVAGIDLIIGGHDHTSMLQSNYGTPYLKADFDFRSIWKSHVEYYAADASNDRKSLMTHQAIPIVESMPTDNTLDAVIATYQAQMDALEEQVIGSLCEDLDLTQGVVRTKDCKIGHLFADAGRQYYGDGSADIAVMNGGGIRGDKVVAAGNLSLGEVLSWSPFGNTLMTVQTNGASLKLYLNREMVGNCGDNVIQQNGFFVHPSGFNYTYTCTGNGAGTVSSLTWLNHPTNAGDIKDTDEFVMALSNYLYTTEFAVIEGVNATVKINEAEAERVDSALEAYVTKLNNGTVCLPNELRSFVSF
;
A
#
# COMPACT_ATOMS: atom_id res chain seq x y z
N MET A 1 -48.00 -16.55 -23.28
CA MET A 1 -48.66 -17.57 -22.45
C MET A 1 -48.37 -17.17 -21.01
N LEU A 2 -49.28 -16.43 -20.37
CA LEU A 2 -50.36 -16.94 -19.48
C LEU A 2 -49.73 -17.57 -18.22
N GLU A 3 -49.92 -17.14 -16.97
CA GLU A 3 -51.02 -16.49 -16.21
C GLU A 3 -50.40 -15.75 -15.00
N THR A 4 -50.72 -14.51 -14.63
CA THR A 4 -51.88 -13.99 -13.85
C THR A 4 -52.31 -14.78 -12.61
N TYR A 5 -52.13 -14.19 -11.43
CA TYR A 5 -53.16 -14.14 -10.38
C TYR A 5 -53.03 -12.83 -9.59
N GLY A 6 -54.10 -12.04 -9.60
CA GLY A 6 -54.37 -10.95 -8.65
C GLY A 6 -55.54 -11.32 -7.73
N TYR A 7 -55.84 -10.42 -6.79
CA TYR A 7 -57.01 -10.24 -5.90
C TYR A 7 -56.48 -9.82 -4.52
N ASP A 8 -57.01 -8.85 -3.78
CA ASP A 8 -57.87 -7.68 -4.03
C ASP A 8 -57.79 -6.81 -2.75
N ASP A 9 -58.27 -5.58 -2.89
CA ASP A 9 -58.44 -4.52 -1.89
C ASP A 9 -59.12 -4.92 -0.58
N LEU A 10 -58.88 -4.12 0.48
CA LEU A 10 -59.95 -3.56 1.32
C LEU A 10 -59.47 -2.37 2.19
N HIS A 11 -60.27 -1.30 2.12
CA HIS A 11 -60.22 -0.02 2.83
C HIS A 11 -60.24 -0.10 4.37
N SER A 12 -59.66 0.89 5.07
CA SER A 12 -60.43 1.90 5.84
C SER A 12 -59.56 2.82 6.71
N GLU A 13 -59.72 4.13 6.50
CA GLU A 13 -59.89 5.23 7.49
C GLU A 13 -59.01 5.34 8.76
N ALA A 14 -58.35 6.51 8.85
CA ALA A 14 -57.93 7.24 10.06
C ALA A 14 -59.16 7.68 10.92
N PRO A 15 -59.08 8.40 12.09
CA PRO A 15 -57.98 9.24 12.59
C PRO A 15 -57.81 9.39 14.14
N SER A 16 -56.83 10.22 14.54
CA SER A 16 -56.78 11.06 15.77
C SER A 16 -56.60 10.32 17.12
N SER A 17 -56.01 10.82 18.21
CA SER A 17 -55.54 12.14 18.62
C SER A 17 -54.62 12.01 19.87
N THR A 18 -53.96 13.13 20.22
CA THR A 18 -53.63 13.61 21.59
C THR A 18 -52.48 13.01 22.41
N SER A 19 -51.37 13.76 22.35
CA SER A 19 -50.50 14.26 23.44
C SER A 19 -50.81 13.91 24.91
N VAL A 20 -49.79 13.46 25.64
CA VAL A 20 -49.54 13.83 27.06
C VAL A 20 -48.02 13.90 27.34
N THR A 21 -47.54 15.08 27.72
CA THR A 21 -46.27 15.35 28.41
C THR A 21 -46.40 15.10 29.92
N ARG A 22 -45.43 14.42 30.57
CA ARG A 22 -44.66 14.92 31.74
C ARG A 22 -43.74 13.88 32.43
N THR A 23 -42.45 14.24 32.48
CA THR A 23 -41.48 14.20 33.60
C THR A 23 -41.21 12.95 34.45
N LEU A 24 -39.99 12.41 34.28
CA LEU A 24 -38.92 12.12 35.26
C LEU A 24 -39.29 11.67 36.70
N SER A 25 -38.82 10.48 37.10
CA SER A 25 -38.02 10.29 38.33
C SER A 25 -37.26 8.95 38.35
N HIS A 26 -36.06 8.99 38.93
CA HIS A 26 -35.12 7.89 39.17
C HIS A 26 -35.65 6.81 40.12
N LYS A 27 -35.28 5.53 39.90
CA LYS A 27 -34.51 4.67 40.84
C LYS A 27 -34.28 3.23 40.27
N PRO A 28 -33.36 2.42 40.84
CA PRO A 28 -32.50 1.48 40.12
C PRO A 28 -33.04 0.04 40.14
N SER A 29 -32.58 -0.80 39.20
CA SER A 29 -32.84 -2.23 39.16
C SER A 29 -31.53 -2.97 38.84
N CYS A 30 -31.04 -3.77 39.79
CA CYS A 30 -31.18 -5.23 39.87
C CYS A 30 -30.21 -6.01 38.96
N ARG A 31 -29.22 -6.62 39.61
CA ARG A 31 -28.60 -7.87 39.15
C ARG A 31 -29.67 -8.96 39.12
N ILE A 32 -29.71 -9.76 38.06
CA ILE A 32 -29.73 -11.24 38.01
C ILE A 32 -29.76 -11.61 36.51
N GLY A 33 -28.85 -12.48 36.10
CA GLY A 33 -28.66 -12.87 34.71
C GLY A 33 -29.65 -13.91 34.19
N PHE A 34 -29.61 -14.15 32.88
CA PHE A 34 -29.95 -15.42 32.26
C PHE A 34 -29.27 -15.56 30.89
N LYS A 35 -28.56 -16.69 30.74
CA LYS A 35 -28.33 -17.55 29.57
C LYS A 35 -28.48 -16.96 28.15
N CYS A 36 -27.39 -17.03 27.39
CA CYS A 36 -27.40 -17.11 25.92
C CYS A 36 -27.17 -18.58 25.47
N PRO A 37 -27.87 -19.11 24.45
CA PRO A 37 -27.66 -20.47 23.95
C PRO A 37 -26.50 -20.53 22.94
N GLN A 38 -25.67 -21.56 23.09
CA GLN A 38 -24.63 -21.94 22.15
C GLN A 38 -25.25 -22.76 20.99
N ILE A 39 -24.99 -22.34 19.75
CA ILE A 39 -25.20 -23.15 18.55
C ILE A 39 -23.82 -23.27 17.88
N SER A 40 -23.38 -24.50 17.69
CA SER A 40 -22.17 -24.89 16.98
C SER A 40 -22.40 -24.96 15.47
N PRO A 41 -21.32 -24.88 14.67
CA PRO A 41 -21.19 -25.76 13.52
C PRO A 41 -19.88 -26.55 13.55
N GLN A 42 -20.01 -27.85 13.33
CA GLN A 42 -18.93 -28.81 13.06
C GLN A 42 -18.50 -28.68 11.60
N PHE A 43 -17.19 -28.66 11.32
CA PHE A 43 -16.58 -29.28 10.13
C PHE A 43 -15.08 -29.49 10.40
N THR A 44 -14.63 -30.74 10.40
CA THR A 44 -13.21 -31.14 10.39
C THR A 44 -12.96 -32.08 9.19
N PRO A 45 -11.80 -31.99 8.52
CA PRO A 45 -11.42 -32.85 7.39
C PRO A 45 -10.69 -34.13 7.84
N PRO A 46 -10.55 -35.16 6.97
CA PRO A 46 -10.05 -36.47 7.38
C PRO A 46 -8.53 -36.58 7.29
N TYR A 47 -7.93 -37.16 8.34
CA TYR A 47 -6.57 -37.73 8.30
C TYR A 47 -6.65 -39.27 8.28
N VAL A 48 -5.82 -39.86 7.43
CA VAL A 48 -5.63 -41.30 7.22
C VAL A 48 -4.68 -41.85 8.30
N CYS A 49 -5.11 -42.89 9.02
CA CYS A 49 -4.26 -43.63 9.96
C CYS A 49 -3.88 -45.01 9.40
N LEU A 50 -2.57 -45.26 9.31
CA LEU A 50 -1.95 -46.57 9.10
C LEU A 50 -1.94 -47.36 10.41
N SER A 51 -2.44 -48.60 10.40
CA SER A 51 -2.40 -49.51 11.54
C SER A 51 -1.20 -50.44 11.47
N THR A 52 -0.37 -50.46 12.51
CA THR A 52 0.62 -51.51 12.80
C THR A 52 0.04 -52.48 13.84
N GLY A 53 -0.03 -53.77 13.51
CA GLY A 53 -0.46 -54.84 14.42
C GLY A 53 0.69 -55.79 14.79
N SER A 54 0.98 -55.88 16.09
CA SER A 54 1.61 -57.02 16.80
C SER A 54 0.50 -57.68 17.65
N GLY A 55 0.49 -58.95 18.04
CA GLY A 55 1.31 -60.14 17.83
C GLY A 55 0.73 -61.29 18.69
N HIS A 56 1.06 -62.54 18.33
CA HIS A 56 1.04 -63.80 19.13
C HIS A 56 -0.33 -64.42 19.48
N THR A 57 -0.55 -65.75 19.55
CA THR A 57 0.16 -67.02 19.22
C THR A 57 -0.90 -68.14 19.33
N ASP A 58 -0.80 -69.22 18.53
CA ASP A 58 -0.87 -70.63 19.00
C ASP A 58 -0.81 -71.66 17.85
N SER A 59 0.28 -72.45 17.85
CA SER A 59 0.41 -73.93 17.75
C SER A 59 -0.71 -74.75 17.03
N VAL A 60 -0.51 -75.81 16.20
CA VAL A 60 0.57 -76.79 15.99
C VAL A 60 0.20 -77.78 14.84
N HIS A 61 1.21 -78.41 14.21
CA HIS A 61 1.22 -79.63 13.33
C HIS A 61 0.69 -79.51 11.87
N THR A 62 1.32 -80.01 10.79
CA THR A 62 2.15 -81.23 10.62
C THR A 62 2.90 -81.24 9.26
N ARG A 63 4.02 -81.99 9.21
CA ARG A 63 4.64 -82.75 8.09
C ARG A 63 5.42 -82.06 6.94
N THR A 64 6.75 -82.11 7.10
CA THR A 64 7.78 -82.72 6.22
C THR A 64 7.44 -83.04 4.76
N MET A 65 8.21 -82.50 3.79
CA MET A 65 9.32 -83.19 3.09
C MET A 65 9.93 -82.30 1.99
N GLN A 66 11.27 -82.31 1.93
CA GLN A 66 12.11 -81.69 0.90
C GLN A 66 11.93 -82.36 -0.47
N LEU A 67 12.04 -81.57 -1.54
CA LEU A 67 12.72 -81.99 -2.77
C LEU A 67 13.26 -80.76 -3.52
N TRP A 68 14.57 -80.81 -3.75
CA TRP A 68 15.36 -79.81 -4.47
C TRP A 68 15.06 -79.88 -5.96
N GLY A 69 14.86 -78.71 -6.58
CA GLY A 69 14.80 -78.55 -8.03
C GLY A 69 15.36 -77.19 -8.39
N SER A 70 16.62 -77.18 -8.83
CA SER A 70 17.38 -76.02 -9.27
C SER A 70 16.70 -75.34 -10.46
N LEU A 71 16.17 -74.13 -10.26
CA LEU A 71 15.86 -73.21 -11.34
C LEU A 71 16.84 -72.03 -11.27
N VAL A 72 17.79 -72.02 -12.19
CA VAL A 72 18.65 -70.87 -12.47
C VAL A 72 17.75 -69.78 -13.05
N PHE A 73 17.27 -68.87 -12.19
CA PHE A 73 16.77 -67.58 -12.65
C PHE A 73 17.97 -66.70 -12.95
N LEU A 74 18.19 -66.40 -14.23
CA LEU A 74 18.93 -65.21 -14.63
C LEU A 74 18.19 -64.00 -14.06
N LEU A 75 18.61 -63.53 -12.88
CA LEU A 75 18.38 -62.15 -12.46
C LEU A 75 19.25 -61.29 -13.37
N GLY A 76 18.70 -60.92 -14.53
CA GLY A 76 19.10 -59.69 -15.19
C GLY A 76 18.90 -58.58 -14.16
N ALA A 77 20.00 -58.06 -13.63
CA ALA A 77 19.98 -56.85 -12.83
C ALA A 77 19.42 -55.74 -13.73
N ILE A 78 18.12 -55.50 -13.66
CA ILE A 78 17.54 -54.25 -14.09
C ILE A 78 18.10 -53.27 -13.06
N SER A 79 19.25 -52.65 -13.39
CA SER A 79 19.68 -51.44 -12.72
C SER A 79 18.60 -50.42 -13.04
N THR A 80 17.57 -50.36 -12.20
CA THR A 80 16.77 -49.15 -12.05
C THR A 80 17.77 -48.09 -11.68
N GLY A 81 18.24 -47.33 -12.67
CA GLY A 81 18.99 -46.11 -12.46
C GLY A 81 18.05 -45.15 -11.77
N GLY A 82 17.86 -45.33 -10.47
CA GLY A 82 17.18 -44.35 -9.63
C GLY A 82 18.00 -43.09 -9.77
N ALA A 83 17.35 -42.02 -10.26
CA ALA A 83 17.98 -40.72 -10.30
C ALA A 83 18.53 -40.42 -8.90
N GLN A 84 19.85 -40.29 -8.79
CA GLN A 84 20.50 -40.01 -7.52
C GLN A 84 19.98 -38.65 -7.03
N ALA A 85 19.54 -38.58 -5.76
CA ALA A 85 19.09 -37.33 -5.17
C ALA A 85 20.23 -36.30 -5.24
N ARG A 86 19.94 -35.09 -5.73
CA ARG A 86 20.94 -34.01 -5.81
C ARG A 86 21.38 -33.60 -4.41
N THR A 87 22.67 -33.38 -4.23
CA THR A 87 23.22 -32.87 -2.97
C THR A 87 23.03 -31.35 -2.91
N LEU A 88 22.56 -30.86 -1.75
CA LEU A 88 22.48 -29.42 -1.48
C LEU A 88 23.87 -28.80 -1.63
N THR A 89 23.98 -27.74 -2.45
CA THR A 89 25.25 -27.04 -2.67
C THR A 89 25.42 -25.90 -1.67
N ALA A 90 24.37 -25.11 -1.49
CA ALA A 90 24.33 -24.03 -0.52
C ALA A 90 22.89 -23.74 -0.12
N ASN A 91 22.70 -23.12 1.03
CA ASN A 91 21.47 -22.44 1.38
C ASN A 91 21.75 -21.01 1.84
N PHE A 92 20.77 -20.13 1.66
CA PHE A 92 20.85 -18.74 2.10
C PHE A 92 19.46 -18.19 2.43
N ASP A 93 19.42 -17.18 3.30
CA ASP A 93 18.20 -16.48 3.66
C ASP A 93 18.16 -15.07 3.06
N LEU A 94 16.96 -14.62 2.72
CA LEU A 94 16.69 -13.25 2.27
C LEU A 94 15.66 -12.61 3.19
N LEU A 95 15.92 -11.35 3.56
CA LEU A 95 14.92 -10.44 4.09
C LEU A 95 14.68 -9.35 3.04
N SER A 96 13.45 -9.19 2.56
CA SER A 96 13.13 -8.21 1.53
C SER A 96 11.92 -7.36 1.86
N TYR A 97 11.97 -6.08 1.47
CA TYR A 97 10.92 -5.10 1.64
C TYR A 97 11.05 -3.99 0.58
N ASN A 98 10.06 -3.10 0.49
CA ASN A 98 9.91 -2.03 -0.50
C ASN A 98 9.00 -0.95 0.09
N ASP A 99 9.00 0.26 -0.51
CA ASP A 99 8.02 1.32 -0.23
C ASP A 99 7.91 1.66 1.26
N VAL A 100 8.99 2.19 1.86
CA VAL A 100 9.01 2.49 3.30
C VAL A 100 9.30 3.96 3.56
N TYR A 101 8.32 4.65 4.11
CA TYR A 101 8.31 6.11 4.26
C TYR A 101 8.23 6.53 5.73
N GLU A 102 7.67 5.67 6.57
CA GLU A 102 7.37 5.98 7.98
C GLU A 102 8.34 5.33 8.98
N MET A 103 8.79 6.15 9.94
CA MET A 103 9.58 5.69 11.10
C MET A 103 8.71 5.22 12.27
N LEU A 104 7.44 5.62 12.26
CA LEU A 104 6.47 5.29 13.29
C LEU A 104 5.54 4.18 12.83
N GLN A 105 4.75 3.67 13.77
CA GLN A 105 3.70 2.72 13.44
C GLN A 105 2.45 3.43 12.96
N ASP A 106 1.78 2.85 11.99
CA ASP A 106 0.44 3.23 11.57
C ASP A 106 -0.62 2.36 12.26
N THR A 107 -1.84 2.88 12.43
CA THR A 107 -2.97 2.15 13.02
C THR A 107 -3.97 1.75 11.94
N VAL A 108 -3.96 0.48 11.58
CA VAL A 108 -4.89 -0.11 10.60
C VAL A 108 -5.90 -0.98 11.34
N GLU A 109 -7.19 -0.64 11.24
CA GLU A 109 -8.29 -1.36 11.91
C GLU A 109 -8.09 -1.56 13.43
N GLY A 110 -7.43 -0.61 14.09
CA GLY A 110 -7.11 -0.67 15.52
C GLY A 110 -5.87 -1.50 15.87
N ILE A 111 -5.13 -2.00 14.87
CA ILE A 111 -3.87 -2.72 15.03
C ILE A 111 -2.72 -1.80 14.61
N LYS A 112 -1.70 -1.69 15.47
CA LYS A 112 -0.48 -0.95 15.14
C LYS A 112 0.50 -1.79 14.32
N LEU A 113 0.80 -1.34 13.12
CA LEU A 113 1.65 -2.00 12.14
C LEU A 113 2.89 -1.17 11.81
N GLY A 114 3.95 -1.83 11.31
CA GLY A 114 5.16 -1.16 10.81
C GLY A 114 6.16 -0.74 11.88
N GLY A 115 6.99 0.24 11.53
CA GLY A 115 8.08 0.75 12.35
C GLY A 115 9.39 -0.02 12.15
N PRO A 116 10.43 0.59 11.55
CA PRO A 116 11.67 -0.10 11.17
C PRO A 116 12.46 -0.69 12.35
N SER A 117 12.29 -0.16 13.56
CA SER A 117 12.96 -0.65 14.77
C SER A 117 12.66 -2.13 15.07
N ARG A 118 11.49 -2.62 14.67
CA ARG A 118 11.10 -4.03 14.84
C ARG A 118 11.74 -4.98 13.83
N VAL A 119 12.23 -4.44 12.72
CA VAL A 119 12.88 -5.21 11.65
C VAL A 119 14.34 -5.51 12.00
N VAL A 120 14.99 -4.64 12.78
CA VAL A 120 16.39 -4.81 13.18
C VAL A 120 16.64 -6.14 13.91
N PRO A 121 15.87 -6.53 14.96
CA PRO A 121 16.04 -7.84 15.59
C PRO A 121 15.80 -9.01 14.64
N ILE A 122 14.85 -8.90 13.70
CA ILE A 122 14.55 -9.95 12.72
C ILE A 122 15.74 -10.18 11.80
N ALA A 123 16.29 -9.10 11.23
CA ALA A 123 17.48 -9.17 10.37
C ALA A 123 18.69 -9.72 11.11
N LYS A 124 18.88 -9.32 12.37
CA LYS A 124 19.97 -9.80 13.22
C LYS A 124 19.82 -11.30 13.51
N THR A 125 18.66 -11.76 13.97
CA THR A 125 18.41 -13.19 14.25
C THR A 125 18.53 -14.05 12.99
N MET A 126 18.10 -13.55 11.83
CA MET A 126 18.30 -14.22 10.55
C MET A 126 19.78 -14.44 10.27
N ARG A 127 20.61 -13.40 10.36
CA ARG A 127 22.07 -13.49 10.14
C ARG A 127 22.81 -14.34 11.17
N GLU A 128 22.37 -14.32 12.42
CA GLU A 128 22.92 -15.18 13.48
C GLU A 128 22.60 -16.66 13.22
N SER A 129 21.43 -16.96 12.65
CA SER A 129 20.98 -18.32 12.34
C SER A 129 21.60 -18.85 11.04
N ASN A 130 21.76 -17.98 10.05
CA ASN A 130 22.35 -18.30 8.75
C ASN A 130 23.30 -17.18 8.30
N PRO A 131 24.63 -17.36 8.39
CA PRO A 131 25.58 -16.35 7.92
C PRO A 131 25.49 -16.06 6.41
N ASN A 132 24.95 -16.98 5.62
CA ASN A 132 24.59 -16.75 4.23
C ASN A 132 23.23 -16.02 4.17
N SER A 133 23.17 -14.78 4.62
CA SER A 133 21.93 -13.99 4.62
C SER A 133 22.10 -12.64 3.96
N LEU A 134 21.07 -12.18 3.23
CA LEU A 134 21.02 -10.84 2.64
C LEU A 134 19.75 -10.10 3.03
N VAL A 135 19.88 -8.79 3.21
CA VAL A 135 18.75 -7.87 3.36
C VAL A 135 18.68 -7.00 2.11
N LEU A 136 17.53 -6.96 1.44
CA LEU A 136 17.31 -6.31 0.16
C LEU A 136 16.14 -5.33 0.23
N PHE A 137 16.28 -4.17 -0.41
CA PHE A 137 15.27 -3.12 -0.43
C PHE A 137 14.94 -2.69 -1.85
N ALA A 138 13.69 -2.86 -2.29
CA ALA A 138 13.29 -2.61 -3.68
C ALA A 138 12.72 -1.21 -3.93
N GLY A 139 13.38 -0.17 -3.42
CA GLY A 139 13.09 1.25 -3.77
C GLY A 139 11.96 1.90 -2.98
N ASP A 140 11.87 3.22 -3.13
CA ASP A 140 10.91 4.14 -2.51
C ASP A 140 11.05 4.33 -1.00
N THR A 141 11.92 5.27 -0.61
CA THR A 141 12.16 5.64 0.80
C THR A 141 12.30 7.13 1.05
N VAL A 142 12.58 7.92 0.00
CA VAL A 142 12.92 9.33 0.17
C VAL A 142 11.70 10.21 0.41
N SER A 143 10.57 9.95 -0.24
CA SER A 143 9.25 10.62 -0.17
C SER A 143 8.17 9.53 -0.11
N PRO A 144 6.90 9.75 0.31
CA PRO A 144 6.21 11.02 0.56
C PRO A 144 5.82 11.31 2.02
N SER A 145 6.52 10.76 3.01
CA SER A 145 6.15 11.00 4.42
C SER A 145 6.31 12.47 4.84
N LEU A 146 5.62 12.84 5.93
CA LEU A 146 5.82 14.15 6.53
C LEU A 146 7.29 14.35 6.97
N TRP A 147 7.90 13.31 7.54
CA TRP A 147 9.31 13.33 7.95
C TRP A 147 10.23 13.43 6.73
N SER A 148 9.84 12.86 5.58
CA SER A 148 10.53 13.06 4.32
C SER A 148 10.58 14.51 3.90
N THR A 149 9.47 15.25 3.98
CA THR A 149 9.45 16.69 3.64
C THR A 149 10.40 17.50 4.52
N GLN A 150 10.54 17.13 5.80
CA GLN A 150 11.37 17.88 6.75
C GLN A 150 12.84 17.47 6.76
N PHE A 151 13.12 16.18 6.56
CA PHE A 151 14.47 15.61 6.66
C PHE A 151 15.03 15.09 5.34
N ASN A 152 14.33 15.34 4.23
CA ASN A 152 14.69 14.95 2.87
C ASN A 152 15.13 13.47 2.75
N GLY A 153 14.37 12.56 3.39
CA GLY A 153 14.64 11.11 3.39
C GLY A 153 15.78 10.62 4.30
N GLN A 154 16.55 11.51 4.94
CA GLN A 154 17.72 11.12 5.76
C GLN A 154 17.37 10.25 6.98
N HIS A 155 16.17 10.41 7.51
CA HIS A 155 15.65 9.64 8.63
C HIS A 155 15.52 8.15 8.27
N MET A 156 14.99 7.81 7.10
CA MET A 156 14.88 6.42 6.65
C MET A 156 16.23 5.79 6.31
N VAL A 157 17.20 6.56 5.79
CA VAL A 157 18.58 6.05 5.61
C VAL A 157 19.17 5.56 6.93
N LYS A 158 18.87 6.21 8.07
CA LYS A 158 19.29 5.71 9.39
C LYS A 158 18.65 4.38 9.74
N ALA A 159 17.36 4.20 9.42
CA ALA A 159 16.67 2.92 9.60
C ALA A 159 17.29 1.80 8.76
N HIS A 160 17.48 2.01 7.46
CA HIS A 160 18.11 1.01 6.57
C HIS A 160 19.53 0.64 7.03
N ASN A 161 20.32 1.62 7.47
CA ASN A 161 21.65 1.39 8.03
C ASN A 161 21.61 0.55 9.31
N ALA A 162 20.64 0.78 10.20
CA ALA A 162 20.47 0.02 11.44
C ALA A 162 19.96 -1.41 11.21
N ILE A 163 19.06 -1.60 10.24
CA ILE A 163 18.63 -2.94 9.77
C ILE A 163 19.82 -3.69 9.14
N GLY A 164 20.80 -2.94 8.63
CA GLY A 164 21.98 -3.45 7.98
C GLY A 164 21.66 -3.93 6.58
N LEU A 165 20.97 -3.09 5.79
CA LEU A 165 20.65 -3.36 4.39
C LEU A 165 21.91 -3.73 3.58
N ASP A 166 21.84 -4.73 2.69
CA ASP A 166 22.96 -5.10 1.81
C ASP A 166 22.91 -4.35 0.47
N PHE A 167 21.73 -4.22 -0.13
CA PHE A 167 21.52 -3.58 -1.43
C PHE A 167 20.16 -2.89 -1.49
N ALA A 168 20.11 -1.72 -2.14
CA ALA A 168 18.88 -1.02 -2.47
C ALA A 168 18.70 -0.95 -4.00
N SER A 169 17.48 -1.01 -4.50
CA SER A 169 17.11 -0.55 -5.85
C SER A 169 16.55 0.86 -5.77
N LEU A 170 16.51 1.55 -6.91
CA LEU A 170 15.74 2.78 -7.06
C LEU A 170 14.24 2.48 -7.21
N GLY A 171 13.44 3.43 -6.79
CA GLY A 171 12.03 3.66 -7.07
C GLY A 171 11.79 5.13 -7.44
N ASN A 172 10.53 5.48 -7.71
CA ASN A 172 10.16 6.79 -8.23
C ASN A 172 10.34 7.93 -7.22
N HIS A 173 10.16 7.67 -5.94
CA HIS A 173 10.20 8.70 -4.90
C HIS A 173 11.61 9.10 -4.45
N GLU A 174 12.67 8.44 -4.96
CA GLU A 174 14.07 8.78 -4.65
C GLU A 174 14.47 10.21 -5.04
N PHE A 175 13.73 10.82 -5.97
CA PHE A 175 14.10 12.06 -6.66
C PHE A 175 13.21 13.26 -6.33
N ASP A 176 12.30 13.15 -5.37
CA ASP A 176 11.32 14.22 -5.10
C ASP A 176 11.92 15.49 -4.52
N PHE A 177 12.97 15.34 -3.72
CA PHE A 177 13.77 16.49 -3.26
C PHE A 177 14.94 16.81 -4.19
N GLY A 178 14.90 16.29 -5.42
CA GLY A 178 15.87 16.54 -6.47
C GLY A 178 17.13 15.66 -6.40
N LEU A 179 17.86 15.65 -7.53
CA LEU A 179 19.02 14.78 -7.72
C LEU A 179 20.15 15.03 -6.70
N GLU A 180 20.39 16.27 -6.29
CA GLU A 180 21.41 16.56 -5.27
C GLU A 180 21.02 16.01 -3.89
N ASN A 181 19.72 15.95 -3.55
CA ASN A 181 19.30 15.29 -2.33
C ASN A 181 19.50 13.78 -2.40
N PHE A 182 19.18 13.16 -3.54
CA PHE A 182 19.49 11.75 -3.78
C PHE A 182 21.00 11.48 -3.57
N MET A 183 21.88 12.39 -4.00
CA MET A 183 23.31 12.26 -3.72
C MET A 183 23.62 12.26 -2.22
N ASN A 184 22.97 13.10 -1.42
CA ASN A 184 23.14 13.08 0.03
C ASN A 184 22.65 11.77 0.66
N VAL A 185 21.53 11.22 0.16
CA VAL A 185 20.98 9.92 0.58
C VAL A 185 21.97 8.80 0.29
N THR A 186 22.50 8.72 -0.94
CA THR A 186 23.50 7.69 -1.29
C THR A 186 24.78 7.81 -0.47
N LEU A 187 25.28 9.02 -0.21
CA LEU A 187 26.46 9.25 0.63
C LEU A 187 26.25 8.85 2.10
N ALA A 188 25.03 8.95 2.60
CA ALA A 188 24.67 8.55 3.97
C ALA A 188 24.35 7.04 4.10
N SER A 189 24.23 6.32 2.99
CA SER A 189 23.90 4.90 2.94
C SER A 189 25.15 4.03 3.18
N ASN A 190 25.04 3.02 4.03
CA ASN A 190 26.09 2.00 4.24
C ASN A 190 26.02 0.85 3.22
N PHE A 191 25.15 0.99 2.22
CA PHE A 191 24.84 0.02 1.19
C PHE A 191 24.88 0.69 -0.18
N PRO A 192 25.26 -0.04 -1.24
CA PRO A 192 25.18 0.46 -2.60
C PRO A 192 23.74 0.46 -3.12
N TRP A 193 23.46 1.43 -4.01
CA TRP A 193 22.24 1.52 -4.78
C TRP A 193 22.44 0.88 -6.16
N LEU A 194 21.56 -0.03 -6.54
CA LEU A 194 21.57 -0.77 -7.80
C LEU A 194 20.60 -0.13 -8.79
N ASN A 195 21.08 0.10 -10.01
CA ASN A 195 20.32 0.72 -11.08
C ASN A 195 20.94 0.38 -12.42
N ALA A 196 20.18 -0.24 -13.31
CA ALA A 196 20.64 -0.61 -14.63
C ALA A 196 19.97 0.19 -15.76
N ASN A 197 18.97 1.02 -15.48
CA ASN A 197 18.20 1.66 -16.55
C ASN A 197 17.85 3.15 -16.33
N CYS A 198 18.23 3.78 -15.22
CA CYS A 198 18.07 5.23 -15.00
C CYS A 198 19.37 5.99 -15.32
N TYR A 199 19.25 7.05 -16.13
CA TYR A 199 20.37 7.83 -16.66
C TYR A 199 20.16 9.33 -16.47
N GLU A 200 21.25 10.07 -16.27
CA GLU A 200 21.21 11.53 -16.25
C GLU A 200 21.14 12.10 -17.68
N ILE A 201 20.13 12.93 -17.95
CA ILE A 201 19.95 13.59 -19.26
C ILE A 201 21.19 14.40 -19.64
N ALA A 202 21.79 15.10 -18.66
CA ALA A 202 22.87 16.06 -18.88
C ALA A 202 24.13 15.43 -19.52
N ASN A 203 24.42 14.17 -19.20
CA ASN A 203 25.66 13.49 -19.62
C ASN A 203 25.43 12.13 -20.28
N ARG A 204 24.18 11.63 -20.31
CA ARG A 204 23.77 10.33 -20.85
C ARG A 204 24.53 9.15 -20.24
N LYS A 205 24.91 9.28 -18.97
CA LYS A 205 25.55 8.21 -18.19
C LYS A 205 24.56 7.68 -17.16
N LEU A 206 24.81 6.44 -16.75
CA LEU A 206 24.09 5.82 -15.65
C LEU A 206 24.12 6.77 -14.44
N LEU A 207 22.98 6.90 -13.77
CA LEU A 207 22.79 7.79 -12.63
C LEU A 207 23.93 7.69 -11.63
N ARG A 208 24.59 8.80 -11.32
CA ARG A 208 25.70 8.81 -10.37
C ARG A 208 25.22 8.43 -8.97
N GLY A 209 26.11 7.84 -8.17
CA GLY A 209 25.75 7.27 -6.85
C GLY A 209 25.15 5.86 -6.92
N THR A 210 24.97 5.31 -8.13
CA THR A 210 24.47 3.94 -8.34
C THR A 210 25.47 3.06 -9.08
N VAL A 211 25.25 1.75 -9.06
CA VAL A 211 25.99 0.75 -9.84
C VAL A 211 25.02 -0.17 -10.59
N PRO A 212 25.37 -0.68 -11.79
CA PRO A 212 24.45 -1.49 -12.60
C PRO A 212 24.08 -2.82 -11.95
N HIS A 213 25.06 -3.47 -11.32
CA HIS A 213 24.90 -4.75 -10.67
C HIS A 213 25.95 -4.94 -9.57
N ALA A 214 25.71 -5.92 -8.71
CA ALA A 214 26.63 -6.38 -7.69
C ALA A 214 26.74 -7.92 -7.71
N ILE A 215 27.85 -8.42 -7.20
CA ILE A 215 28.07 -9.86 -6.99
C ILE A 215 28.47 -10.07 -5.54
N LYS A 216 27.74 -10.94 -4.84
CA LYS A 216 27.99 -11.33 -3.46
C LYS A 216 28.38 -12.80 -3.39
N ASN A 217 29.55 -13.07 -2.82
CA ASN A 217 29.97 -14.43 -2.49
C ASN A 217 29.56 -14.74 -1.05
N LEU A 218 28.68 -15.73 -0.88
CA LEU A 218 28.28 -16.24 0.42
C LEU A 218 28.99 -17.58 0.64
N THR A 219 29.61 -17.75 1.80
CA THR A 219 30.39 -18.95 2.13
C THR A 219 30.28 -19.22 3.62
N ASP A 220 29.75 -20.39 3.96
CA ASP A 220 29.67 -20.87 5.33
C ASP A 220 29.97 -22.38 5.35
N PRO A 221 30.72 -22.90 6.35
CA PRO A 221 31.02 -24.32 6.44
C PRO A 221 29.79 -25.25 6.55
N THR A 222 28.67 -24.72 7.05
CA THR A 222 27.41 -25.45 7.24
C THR A 222 26.45 -25.18 6.07
N ASN A 223 26.39 -23.93 5.60
CA ASN A 223 25.42 -23.48 4.60
C ASN A 223 25.98 -23.40 3.17
N GLY A 224 27.22 -23.84 2.96
CA GLY A 224 27.81 -23.99 1.63
C GLY A 224 28.30 -22.68 1.01
N HIS A 225 28.69 -22.76 -0.26
CA HIS A 225 29.22 -21.64 -1.06
C HIS A 225 28.31 -21.34 -2.23
N ILE A 226 28.00 -20.07 -2.46
CA ILE A 226 27.21 -19.59 -3.60
C ILE A 226 27.60 -18.17 -3.98
N THR A 227 27.63 -17.90 -5.28
CA THR A 227 27.78 -16.54 -5.83
C THR A 227 26.44 -16.01 -6.31
N ILE A 228 25.96 -14.93 -5.69
CA ILE A 228 24.68 -14.28 -6.02
C ILE A 228 24.94 -12.98 -6.80
N GLY A 229 24.31 -12.82 -7.95
CA GLY A 229 24.29 -11.58 -8.74
C GLY A 229 23.02 -10.80 -8.48
N LEU A 230 23.13 -9.49 -8.31
CA LEU A 230 22.00 -8.59 -8.06
C LEU A 230 22.05 -7.41 -9.01
N PHE A 231 20.91 -6.96 -9.52
CA PHE A 231 20.78 -5.72 -10.29
C PHE A 231 19.42 -5.06 -10.02
N GLY A 232 19.34 -3.75 -10.25
CA GLY A 232 18.12 -2.95 -10.05
C GLY A 232 17.56 -2.42 -11.36
N VAL A 233 16.24 -2.46 -11.57
CA VAL A 233 15.55 -1.77 -12.67
C VAL A 233 14.27 -1.12 -12.16
N MET A 234 13.82 -0.08 -12.85
CA MET A 234 12.62 0.69 -12.52
C MET A 234 11.80 0.98 -13.77
N TYR A 235 10.50 1.22 -13.64
CA TYR A 235 9.69 1.66 -14.78
C TYR A 235 10.13 3.05 -15.31
N ASP A 236 9.68 3.41 -16.51
CA ASP A 236 9.90 4.74 -17.08
C ASP A 236 8.89 5.73 -16.52
N MET A 237 9.33 6.56 -15.56
CA MET A 237 8.52 7.63 -14.98
C MET A 237 8.07 8.67 -16.00
N GLN A 238 8.75 8.78 -17.15
CA GLN A 238 8.51 9.82 -18.15
C GLN A 238 8.58 11.26 -17.60
N ASP A 239 9.26 11.45 -16.45
CA ASP A 239 9.44 12.76 -15.81
C ASP A 239 10.85 13.32 -16.07
N THR A 240 10.98 14.00 -17.21
CA THR A 240 12.25 14.67 -17.56
C THR A 240 12.58 15.88 -16.68
N SER A 241 11.64 16.38 -15.86
CA SER A 241 11.87 17.52 -14.97
C SER A 241 12.89 17.20 -13.86
N LYS A 242 13.03 15.91 -13.52
CA LYS A 242 14.04 15.40 -12.59
C LYS A 242 15.47 15.41 -13.18
N GLY A 243 15.62 15.73 -14.47
CA GLY A 243 16.89 15.65 -15.18
C GLY A 243 17.33 14.22 -15.50
N LEU A 244 16.40 13.27 -15.44
CA LEU A 244 16.61 11.83 -15.61
C LEU A 244 15.79 11.30 -16.78
N TYR A 245 16.24 10.19 -17.36
CA TYR A 245 15.46 9.38 -18.28
C TYR A 245 15.73 7.91 -18.02
N TRP A 246 14.75 7.06 -18.38
CA TRP A 246 14.82 5.62 -18.18
C TRP A 246 14.87 4.90 -19.52
N GLU A 247 15.71 3.87 -19.61
CA GLU A 247 15.70 2.91 -20.71
C GLU A 247 14.74 1.75 -20.40
N ASP A 248 14.34 0.98 -21.43
CA ASP A 248 13.42 -0.15 -21.27
C ASP A 248 13.96 -1.14 -20.22
N PRO A 249 13.22 -1.38 -19.11
CA PRO A 249 13.68 -2.25 -18.03
C PRO A 249 13.90 -3.69 -18.51
N ILE A 250 13.16 -4.15 -19.54
CA ILE A 250 13.36 -5.49 -20.12
C ILE A 250 14.71 -5.61 -20.81
N GLN A 251 15.07 -4.61 -21.62
CA GLN A 251 16.36 -4.60 -22.29
C GLN A 251 17.51 -4.53 -21.27
N ALA A 252 17.43 -3.60 -20.33
CA ALA A 252 18.45 -3.45 -19.29
C ALA A 252 18.63 -4.74 -18.47
N ALA A 253 17.53 -5.39 -18.07
CA ALA A 253 17.59 -6.65 -17.34
C ALA A 253 18.25 -7.79 -18.14
N ARG A 254 17.97 -7.90 -19.46
CA ARG A 254 18.64 -8.88 -20.33
C ARG A 254 20.16 -8.66 -20.40
N GLU A 255 20.59 -7.41 -20.48
CA GLU A 255 22.00 -7.04 -20.48
C GLU A 255 22.69 -7.38 -19.15
N GLN A 256 22.05 -7.09 -18.01
CA GLN A 256 22.58 -7.46 -16.69
C GLN A 256 22.65 -8.97 -16.48
N VAL A 257 21.63 -9.72 -16.90
CA VAL A 257 21.67 -11.19 -16.85
C VAL A 257 22.82 -11.74 -17.68
N ALA A 258 23.06 -11.21 -18.88
CA ALA A 258 24.19 -11.62 -19.71
C ALA A 258 25.54 -11.30 -19.04
N ALA A 259 25.69 -10.11 -18.46
CA ALA A 259 26.91 -9.69 -17.77
C ALA A 259 27.21 -10.53 -16.52
N LEU A 260 26.18 -10.86 -15.72
CA LEU A 260 26.32 -11.69 -14.53
C LEU A 260 26.61 -13.16 -14.88
N LYS A 261 25.95 -13.71 -15.91
CA LYS A 261 26.24 -15.07 -16.40
C LYS A 261 27.66 -15.20 -16.96
N ALA A 262 28.17 -14.17 -17.65
CA ALA A 262 29.56 -14.16 -18.12
C ALA A 262 30.59 -14.20 -16.97
N GLN A 263 30.17 -13.83 -15.75
CA GLN A 263 30.97 -13.90 -14.54
C GLN A 263 30.75 -15.19 -13.72
N ASN A 264 30.03 -16.17 -14.27
CA ASN A 264 29.73 -17.46 -13.64
C ASN A 264 28.97 -17.35 -12.30
N VAL A 265 28.08 -16.36 -12.19
CA VAL A 265 27.14 -16.27 -11.06
C VAL A 265 26.24 -17.51 -11.01
N ASP A 266 26.01 -18.01 -9.79
CA ASP A 266 25.16 -19.18 -9.54
C ASP A 266 23.68 -18.84 -9.60
N PHE A 267 23.31 -17.74 -8.96
CA PHE A 267 21.93 -17.30 -8.71
C PHE A 267 21.77 -15.80 -8.96
N ILE A 268 20.77 -15.38 -9.73
CA ILE A 268 20.53 -13.99 -10.10
C ILE A 268 19.21 -13.49 -9.48
N ILE A 269 19.31 -12.40 -8.71
CA ILE A 269 18.17 -11.66 -8.15
C ILE A 269 18.00 -10.35 -8.92
N ALA A 270 16.82 -10.14 -9.49
CA ALA A 270 16.44 -8.82 -10.02
C ALA A 270 15.69 -8.05 -8.94
N MET A 271 16.12 -6.83 -8.65
CA MET A 271 15.39 -5.89 -7.80
C MET A 271 14.65 -4.93 -8.72
N THR A 272 13.34 -4.80 -8.54
CA THR A 272 12.47 -4.09 -9.48
C THR A 272 11.63 -3.07 -8.74
N HIS A 273 11.35 -1.94 -9.37
CA HIS A 273 10.39 -0.98 -8.84
C HIS A 273 9.49 -0.55 -10.00
N GLN A 274 8.40 -1.30 -10.18
CA GLN A 274 7.49 -1.19 -11.32
C GLN A 274 6.13 -1.79 -10.97
N ASP A 275 5.11 -1.39 -11.70
CA ASP A 275 3.76 -1.94 -11.57
C ASP A 275 3.73 -3.47 -11.74
N LEU A 276 2.71 -4.08 -11.14
CA LEU A 276 2.38 -5.49 -11.28
C LEU A 276 2.40 -5.98 -12.73
N ALA A 277 1.88 -5.19 -13.67
CA ALA A 277 1.80 -5.56 -15.08
C ALA A 277 3.20 -5.69 -15.72
N ASP A 278 4.14 -4.81 -15.35
CA ASP A 278 5.49 -4.82 -15.90
C ASP A 278 6.34 -5.91 -15.26
N ASP A 279 6.17 -6.23 -13.98
CA ASP A 279 6.80 -7.42 -13.38
C ASP A 279 6.28 -8.74 -13.97
N ASN A 280 4.99 -8.80 -14.29
CA ASN A 280 4.41 -9.94 -15.02
C ASN A 280 5.02 -10.10 -16.41
N ARG A 281 5.41 -9.00 -17.06
CA ARG A 281 6.09 -9.01 -18.36
C ARG A 281 7.56 -9.41 -18.19
N LEU A 282 8.29 -8.77 -17.27
CA LEU A 282 9.71 -9.01 -17.01
C LEU A 282 9.98 -10.45 -16.59
N SER A 283 9.18 -10.99 -15.67
CA SER A 283 9.30 -12.39 -15.23
C SER A 283 9.19 -13.42 -16.36
N LYS A 284 8.43 -13.11 -17.42
CA LYS A 284 8.26 -13.99 -18.60
C LYS A 284 9.33 -13.77 -19.65
N GLU A 285 9.68 -12.51 -19.90
CA GLU A 285 10.48 -12.10 -21.05
C GLU A 285 12.00 -12.13 -20.81
N VAL A 286 12.44 -12.17 -19.56
CA VAL A 286 13.86 -12.10 -19.18
C VAL A 286 14.34 -13.43 -18.59
N ALA A 287 14.80 -14.32 -19.46
CA ALA A 287 15.30 -15.63 -19.04
C ALA A 287 16.64 -15.54 -18.30
N GLY A 288 16.74 -16.23 -17.16
CA GLY A 288 17.99 -16.34 -16.37
C GLY A 288 18.01 -15.58 -15.06
N ILE A 289 16.91 -14.93 -14.70
CA ILE A 289 16.66 -14.44 -13.34
C ILE A 289 16.05 -15.59 -12.54
N ASP A 290 16.55 -15.84 -11.33
CA ASP A 290 16.07 -16.92 -10.47
C ASP A 290 14.97 -16.45 -9.50
N LEU A 291 15.05 -15.20 -9.05
CA LEU A 291 14.05 -14.55 -8.18
C LEU A 291 13.98 -13.05 -8.47
N ILE A 292 12.78 -12.48 -8.40
CA ILE A 292 12.57 -11.03 -8.47
C ILE A 292 12.06 -10.53 -7.11
N ILE A 293 12.62 -9.42 -6.64
CA ILE A 293 12.14 -8.68 -5.46
C ILE A 293 11.65 -7.31 -5.96
N GLY A 294 10.35 -7.06 -5.86
CA GLY A 294 9.71 -5.86 -6.41
C GLY A 294 9.14 -4.90 -5.37
N GLY A 295 8.85 -3.68 -5.80
CA GLY A 295 8.14 -2.63 -5.05
C GLY A 295 7.07 -1.93 -5.89
N HIS A 296 6.70 -0.70 -5.53
CA HIS A 296 5.71 0.17 -6.17
C HIS A 296 4.25 -0.16 -5.83
N ASP A 297 3.79 -1.41 -5.94
CA ASP A 297 2.33 -1.72 -5.86
C ASP A 297 1.67 -1.57 -4.47
N HIS A 298 2.43 -1.22 -3.41
CA HIS A 298 1.94 -1.07 -2.02
C HIS A 298 1.11 -2.26 -1.51
N THR A 299 1.41 -3.47 -1.99
CA THR A 299 0.63 -4.68 -1.68
C THR A 299 1.54 -5.87 -1.47
N SER A 300 1.36 -6.56 -0.33
CA SER A 300 2.07 -7.82 -0.06
C SER A 300 1.61 -8.93 -1.00
N MET A 301 2.53 -9.47 -1.80
CA MET A 301 2.22 -10.52 -2.77
C MET A 301 3.41 -11.46 -3.04
N LEU A 302 3.06 -12.71 -3.34
CA LEU A 302 3.93 -13.71 -3.94
C LEU A 302 3.28 -14.16 -5.25
N GLN A 303 4.00 -14.04 -6.36
CA GLN A 303 3.55 -14.51 -7.66
C GLN A 303 4.52 -15.55 -8.23
N SER A 304 3.97 -16.68 -8.67
CA SER A 304 4.74 -17.80 -9.23
C SER A 304 4.10 -18.41 -10.47
N ASN A 305 2.98 -17.87 -10.96
CA ASN A 305 2.18 -18.47 -12.04
C ASN A 305 2.50 -17.95 -13.45
N TYR A 306 3.53 -17.09 -13.60
CA TYR A 306 3.86 -16.47 -14.88
C TYR A 306 5.21 -16.97 -15.44
N GLY A 307 6.31 -16.44 -14.91
CA GLY A 307 7.67 -16.84 -15.27
C GLY A 307 8.51 -16.98 -14.02
N THR A 308 9.64 -16.26 -13.95
CA THR A 308 10.44 -16.16 -12.71
C THR A 308 9.54 -15.72 -11.53
N PRO A 309 9.59 -16.40 -10.37
CA PRO A 309 8.80 -16.02 -9.21
C PRO A 309 9.23 -14.64 -8.70
N TYR A 310 8.27 -13.89 -8.17
CA TYR A 310 8.54 -12.58 -7.60
C TYR A 310 7.75 -12.30 -6.31
N LEU A 311 8.36 -11.48 -5.45
CA LEU A 311 7.82 -11.05 -4.17
C LEU A 311 7.73 -9.53 -4.16
N LYS A 312 6.62 -9.00 -3.64
CA LYS A 312 6.55 -7.60 -3.18
C LYS A 312 6.00 -7.58 -1.76
N ALA A 313 6.57 -6.77 -0.90
CA ALA A 313 6.00 -6.48 0.40
C ALA A 313 4.90 -5.42 0.27
N ASP A 314 4.14 -5.28 1.36
CA ASP A 314 3.33 -4.08 1.61
C ASP A 314 4.25 -2.85 1.76
N PHE A 315 3.70 -1.69 2.05
CA PHE A 315 4.46 -0.48 2.34
C PHE A 315 4.65 -0.23 3.85
N ASP A 316 5.49 0.74 4.22
CA ASP A 316 5.74 1.23 5.59
C ASP A 316 6.07 0.15 6.62
N PHE A 317 6.78 -0.89 6.15
CA PHE A 317 7.08 -2.08 6.93
C PHE A 317 5.85 -2.78 7.51
N ARG A 318 4.62 -2.53 7.04
CA ARG A 318 3.42 -3.26 7.48
C ARG A 318 3.61 -4.76 7.34
N SER A 319 4.30 -5.18 6.28
CA SER A 319 4.88 -6.52 6.17
C SER A 319 6.29 -6.49 5.57
N ILE A 320 7.02 -7.57 5.79
CA ILE A 320 8.28 -7.89 5.10
C ILE A 320 8.25 -9.35 4.63
N TRP A 321 9.11 -9.70 3.68
CA TRP A 321 9.30 -11.10 3.26
C TRP A 321 10.57 -11.68 3.86
N LYS A 322 10.46 -12.87 4.44
CA LYS A 322 11.59 -13.75 4.74
C LYS A 322 11.56 -14.92 3.77
N SER A 323 12.65 -15.14 3.05
CA SER A 323 12.80 -16.28 2.13
C SER A 323 13.97 -17.17 2.55
N HIS A 324 13.81 -18.47 2.42
CA HIS A 324 14.89 -19.45 2.53
C HIS A 324 15.07 -20.14 1.18
N VAL A 325 16.30 -20.14 0.67
CA VAL A 325 16.64 -20.71 -0.63
C VAL A 325 17.65 -21.83 -0.45
N GLU A 326 17.30 -23.01 -0.93
CA GLU A 326 18.21 -24.14 -1.10
C GLU A 326 18.66 -24.23 -2.56
N TYR A 327 19.95 -24.05 -2.82
CA TYR A 327 20.54 -24.10 -4.15
C TYR A 327 21.26 -25.44 -4.40
N TYR A 328 20.96 -26.03 -5.56
CA TYR A 328 21.54 -27.26 -6.06
C TYR A 328 22.25 -26.94 -7.39
N ALA A 329 23.58 -27.02 -7.39
CA ALA A 329 24.42 -26.76 -8.55
C ALA A 329 24.05 -27.65 -9.75
N ALA A 330 24.54 -27.24 -10.91
CA ALA A 330 24.34 -27.92 -12.17
C ALA A 330 24.75 -29.40 -12.08
N ASP A 331 23.85 -30.30 -12.50
CA ASP A 331 24.18 -31.72 -12.63
C ASP A 331 24.84 -32.02 -13.99
N ALA A 332 25.01 -33.31 -14.32
CA ALA A 332 25.60 -33.72 -15.60
C ALA A 332 24.80 -33.28 -16.84
N SER A 333 23.53 -32.88 -16.69
CA SER A 333 22.71 -32.29 -17.75
C SER A 333 22.81 -30.76 -17.82
N ASN A 334 23.68 -30.16 -16.98
CA ASN A 334 23.87 -28.73 -16.82
C ASN A 334 22.62 -27.97 -16.33
N ASP A 335 21.73 -28.67 -15.64
CA ASP A 335 20.50 -28.11 -15.09
C ASP A 335 20.69 -27.73 -13.62
N ARG A 336 20.44 -26.46 -13.28
CA ARG A 336 20.48 -25.94 -11.90
C ARG A 336 19.08 -25.99 -11.29
N LYS A 337 18.99 -26.14 -9.98
CA LYS A 337 17.70 -26.13 -9.27
C LYS A 337 17.81 -25.34 -7.98
N SER A 338 16.71 -24.66 -7.64
CA SER A 338 16.52 -24.01 -6.36
C SER A 338 15.18 -24.43 -5.79
N LEU A 339 15.13 -24.63 -4.48
CA LEU A 339 13.88 -24.74 -3.71
C LEU A 339 13.78 -23.51 -2.84
N MET A 340 12.62 -22.86 -2.86
CA MET A 340 12.40 -21.62 -2.15
C MET A 340 11.16 -21.74 -1.26
N THR A 341 11.29 -21.26 -0.03
CA THR A 341 10.14 -21.04 0.85
C THR A 341 10.08 -19.57 1.19
N HIS A 342 8.87 -19.01 1.20
CA HIS A 342 8.64 -17.59 1.40
C HIS A 342 7.61 -17.40 2.51
N GLN A 343 7.90 -16.49 3.43
CA GLN A 343 7.02 -16.14 4.53
C GLN A 343 6.83 -14.62 4.57
N ALA A 344 5.60 -14.16 4.39
CA ALA A 344 5.22 -12.80 4.72
C ALA A 344 5.11 -12.66 6.24
N ILE A 345 5.81 -11.68 6.80
CA ILE A 345 5.84 -11.39 8.23
C ILE A 345 5.18 -10.03 8.44
N PRO A 346 3.98 -9.95 9.04
CA PRO A 346 3.41 -8.66 9.44
C PRO A 346 4.22 -8.10 10.61
N ILE A 347 4.59 -6.82 10.54
CA ILE A 347 5.31 -6.16 11.63
C ILE A 347 4.29 -5.52 12.56
N VAL A 348 4.18 -6.06 13.77
CA VAL A 348 3.13 -5.69 14.74
C VAL A 348 3.73 -5.13 16.02
N GLU A 349 2.93 -4.35 16.77
CA GLU A 349 3.40 -3.67 17.99
C GLU A 349 4.08 -4.58 19.03
N SER A 350 3.66 -5.85 19.13
CA SER A 350 4.18 -6.80 20.13
C SER A 350 5.57 -7.34 19.83
N MET A 351 6.12 -7.07 18.64
CA MET A 351 7.48 -7.49 18.29
C MET A 351 8.53 -6.64 19.01
N PRO A 352 9.69 -7.23 19.37
CA PRO A 352 10.78 -6.49 20.00
C PRO A 352 11.33 -5.41 19.08
N THR A 353 11.79 -4.30 19.68
CA THR A 353 12.43 -3.18 18.99
C THR A 353 13.96 -3.19 19.21
N ASP A 354 14.67 -2.37 18.44
CA ASP A 354 16.08 -2.07 18.68
C ASP A 354 16.23 -0.73 19.41
N ASN A 355 16.78 -0.78 20.64
CA ASN A 355 16.92 0.40 21.49
C ASN A 355 17.79 1.51 20.86
N THR A 356 18.72 1.16 19.98
CA THR A 356 19.61 2.15 19.34
C THR A 356 18.86 2.91 18.26
N LEU A 357 18.12 2.20 17.41
CA LEU A 357 17.25 2.83 16.43
C LEU A 357 16.08 3.58 17.08
N ASP A 358 15.51 3.07 18.18
CA ASP A 358 14.47 3.78 18.96
C ASP A 358 14.97 5.16 19.44
N ALA A 359 16.22 5.27 19.90
CA ALA A 359 16.81 6.55 20.30
C ALA A 359 16.98 7.53 19.11
N VAL A 360 17.29 7.00 17.92
CA VAL A 360 17.36 7.79 16.69
C VAL A 360 15.96 8.28 16.29
N ILE A 361 14.96 7.40 16.32
CA ILE A 361 13.55 7.74 16.06
C ILE A 361 13.10 8.84 17.01
N ALA A 362 13.38 8.72 18.31
CA ALA A 362 13.03 9.73 19.31
C ALA A 362 13.69 11.10 19.04
N THR A 363 14.90 11.11 18.46
CA THR A 363 15.60 12.36 18.09
C THR A 363 14.94 13.07 16.91
N TYR A 364 14.47 12.32 15.91
CA TYR A 364 13.70 12.89 14.81
C TYR A 364 12.31 13.32 15.25
N GLN A 365 11.64 12.52 16.09
CA GLN A 365 10.35 12.89 16.67
C GLN A 365 10.43 14.21 17.44
N ALA A 366 11.44 14.40 18.29
CA ALA A 366 11.60 15.66 19.03
C ALA A 366 11.82 16.88 18.11
N GLN A 367 12.41 16.69 16.93
CA GLN A 367 12.53 17.77 15.93
C GLN A 367 11.18 18.04 15.26
N MET A 368 10.40 17.00 14.97
CA MET A 368 9.04 17.14 14.43
C MET A 368 8.12 17.84 15.42
N ASP A 369 8.17 17.47 16.69
CA ASP A 369 7.39 18.11 17.76
C ASP A 369 7.68 19.62 17.81
N ALA A 370 8.94 20.02 17.63
CA ALA A 370 9.31 21.44 17.57
C ALA A 370 8.86 22.14 16.28
N LEU A 371 8.83 21.44 15.14
CA LEU A 371 8.32 21.96 13.87
C LEU A 371 6.81 22.14 13.89
N GLU A 372 6.08 21.26 14.56
CA GLU A 372 4.63 21.38 14.72
C GLU A 372 4.22 22.67 15.48
N GLU A 373 5.09 23.19 16.35
CA GLU A 373 4.91 24.47 17.03
C GLU A 373 5.20 25.68 16.12
N GLN A 374 5.84 25.49 14.97
CA GLN A 374 6.20 26.57 14.05
C GLN A 374 4.95 27.20 13.41
N VAL A 375 4.88 28.53 13.45
CA VAL A 375 3.88 29.30 12.70
C VAL A 375 4.25 29.31 11.22
N ILE A 376 3.40 28.70 10.39
CA ILE A 376 3.56 28.64 8.91
C ILE A 376 2.68 29.65 8.19
N GLY A 377 1.75 30.27 8.90
CA GLY A 377 0.81 31.22 8.32
C GLY A 377 -0.09 31.89 9.34
N SER A 378 -1.20 32.44 8.86
CA SER A 378 -2.26 32.99 9.68
C SER A 378 -3.64 32.80 9.07
N LEU A 379 -4.66 32.73 9.92
CA LEU A 379 -6.07 32.82 9.54
C LEU A 379 -6.53 34.28 9.71
N CYS A 380 -7.19 34.85 8.71
CA CYS A 380 -7.70 36.23 8.85
C CYS A 380 -9.06 36.34 9.54
N GLU A 381 -9.73 35.20 9.73
CA GLU A 381 -10.98 35.06 10.48
C GLU A 381 -11.02 33.67 11.12
N ASP A 382 -11.98 33.43 12.02
CA ASP A 382 -12.17 32.13 12.63
C ASP A 382 -12.55 31.08 11.57
N LEU A 383 -11.91 29.92 11.62
CA LEU A 383 -12.16 28.78 10.73
C LEU A 383 -12.84 27.67 11.52
N ASP A 384 -14.06 27.31 11.12
CA ASP A 384 -14.88 26.30 11.81
C ASP A 384 -14.69 24.91 11.18
N LEU A 385 -14.04 24.02 11.94
CA LEU A 385 -13.80 22.61 11.58
C LEU A 385 -14.68 21.65 12.40
N THR A 386 -15.70 22.16 13.09
CA THR A 386 -16.59 21.30 13.89
C THR A 386 -17.31 20.29 13.01
N GLN A 387 -17.54 19.09 13.54
CA GLN A 387 -18.23 18.01 12.81
C GLN A 387 -19.60 18.47 12.28
N GLY A 388 -20.32 19.27 13.07
CA GLY A 388 -21.60 19.83 12.66
C GLY A 388 -21.51 20.73 11.43
N VAL A 389 -20.37 21.34 11.13
CA VAL A 389 -20.15 22.14 9.93
C VAL A 389 -19.63 21.27 8.79
N VAL A 390 -18.48 20.62 8.97
CA VAL A 390 -17.79 19.92 7.87
C VAL A 390 -18.56 18.72 7.34
N ARG A 391 -19.54 18.19 8.08
CA ARG A 391 -20.31 17.00 7.71
C ARG A 391 -21.75 17.27 7.29
N THR A 392 -22.21 18.51 7.29
CA THR A 392 -23.64 18.79 7.02
C THR A 392 -23.90 19.94 6.06
N LYS A 393 -22.90 20.78 5.77
CA LYS A 393 -23.06 21.93 4.89
C LYS A 393 -21.73 22.34 4.25
N ASP A 394 -21.85 23.16 3.21
CA ASP A 394 -20.73 23.84 2.57
C ASP A 394 -19.93 24.67 3.58
N CYS A 395 -18.60 24.58 3.51
CA CYS A 395 -17.74 25.32 4.43
C CYS A 395 -16.35 25.63 3.84
N LYS A 396 -15.75 26.71 4.35
CA LYS A 396 -14.43 27.20 3.95
C LYS A 396 -13.32 26.16 4.08
N ILE A 397 -13.27 25.42 5.19
CA ILE A 397 -12.24 24.39 5.36
C ILE A 397 -12.38 23.28 4.30
N GLY A 398 -13.61 22.90 3.94
CA GLY A 398 -13.87 21.96 2.85
C GLY A 398 -13.32 22.46 1.52
N HIS A 399 -13.50 23.75 1.24
CA HIS A 399 -12.94 24.40 0.05
C HIS A 399 -11.42 24.43 0.08
N LEU A 400 -10.79 24.70 1.24
CA LEU A 400 -9.34 24.69 1.40
C LEU A 400 -8.75 23.33 0.99
N PHE A 401 -9.32 22.24 1.52
CA PHE A 401 -8.87 20.89 1.21
C PHE A 401 -9.06 20.55 -0.26
N ALA A 402 -10.25 20.83 -0.82
CA ALA A 402 -10.54 20.55 -2.21
C ALA A 402 -9.64 21.38 -3.15
N ASP A 403 -9.38 22.65 -2.83
CA ASP A 403 -8.49 23.49 -3.62
C ASP A 403 -7.02 23.05 -3.53
N ALA A 404 -6.56 22.68 -2.33
CA ALA A 404 -5.24 22.10 -2.13
C ALA A 404 -5.07 20.85 -3.00
N GLY A 405 -6.05 19.94 -2.95
CA GLY A 405 -6.05 18.73 -3.77
C GLY A 405 -6.07 19.02 -5.27
N ARG A 406 -6.89 19.98 -5.73
CA ARG A 406 -6.99 20.33 -7.16
C ARG A 406 -5.69 20.92 -7.71
N GLN A 407 -4.96 21.69 -6.91
CA GLN A 407 -3.80 22.47 -7.38
C GLN A 407 -2.45 21.81 -7.12
N TYR A 408 -2.40 20.74 -6.33
CA TYR A 408 -1.15 20.20 -5.80
C TYR A 408 -0.15 19.79 -6.89
N TYR A 409 -0.59 19.00 -7.87
CA TYR A 409 0.26 18.52 -8.97
C TYR A 409 0.49 19.55 -10.10
N GLY A 410 0.08 20.82 -9.87
CA GLY A 410 0.30 21.92 -10.79
C GLY A 410 -0.95 22.35 -11.57
N ASP A 411 -0.84 23.47 -12.27
CA ASP A 411 -1.96 24.03 -13.02
C ASP A 411 -2.40 23.09 -14.15
N GLY A 412 -3.68 22.71 -14.16
CA GLY A 412 -4.26 21.82 -15.16
C GLY A 412 -4.03 20.33 -14.90
N SER A 413 -3.43 19.94 -13.76
CA SER A 413 -3.29 18.53 -13.39
C SER A 413 -4.62 17.90 -12.97
N ALA A 414 -5.54 18.69 -12.42
CA ALA A 414 -6.91 18.30 -12.11
C ALA A 414 -7.87 19.45 -12.42
N ASP A 415 -8.98 19.14 -13.08
CA ASP A 415 -10.02 20.11 -13.43
C ASP A 415 -10.95 20.37 -12.23
N ILE A 416 -11.19 19.32 -11.43
CA ILE A 416 -12.00 19.36 -10.22
C ILE A 416 -11.34 18.58 -9.08
N ALA A 417 -11.80 18.81 -7.85
CA ALA A 417 -11.47 17.96 -6.71
C ALA A 417 -12.65 17.77 -5.77
N VAL A 418 -12.62 16.68 -5.02
CA VAL A 418 -13.61 16.35 -3.99
C VAL A 418 -12.92 16.01 -2.68
N MET A 419 -13.49 16.49 -1.58
CA MET A 419 -13.08 16.15 -0.21
C MET A 419 -14.32 15.79 0.61
N ASN A 420 -14.34 14.65 1.27
CA ASN A 420 -15.45 14.30 2.16
C ASN A 420 -15.25 14.88 3.57
N GLY A 421 -16.34 15.31 4.20
CA GLY A 421 -16.33 15.90 5.54
C GLY A 421 -15.73 14.99 6.63
N GLY A 422 -15.78 13.67 6.45
CA GLY A 422 -15.17 12.69 7.37
C GLY A 422 -13.64 12.72 7.38
N GLY A 423 -13.02 13.13 6.27
CA GLY A 423 -11.57 13.25 6.15
C GLY A 423 -11.00 14.52 6.80
N ILE A 424 -11.84 15.51 7.14
CA ILE A 424 -11.43 16.76 7.81
C ILE A 424 -11.60 16.60 9.32
N ARG A 425 -10.52 16.83 10.08
CA ARG A 425 -10.44 16.64 11.54
C ARG A 425 -10.16 17.94 12.29
N GLY A 426 -9.91 17.83 13.60
CA GLY A 426 -9.74 18.96 14.53
C GLY A 426 -10.95 19.17 15.45
N ASP A 427 -12.17 19.10 14.91
CA ASP A 427 -13.46 19.25 15.63
C ASP A 427 -13.51 20.45 16.60
N LYS A 428 -13.06 21.60 16.10
CA LYS A 428 -12.97 22.86 16.85
C LYS A 428 -13.09 24.06 15.91
N VAL A 429 -13.33 25.22 16.50
CA VAL A 429 -13.14 26.50 15.81
C VAL A 429 -11.71 26.96 16.05
N VAL A 430 -10.95 27.15 14.99
CA VAL A 430 -9.59 27.71 15.04
C VAL A 430 -9.72 29.22 14.92
N ALA A 431 -9.27 29.94 15.94
CA ALA A 431 -9.39 31.38 15.98
C ALA A 431 -8.53 32.06 14.90
N ALA A 432 -8.96 33.23 14.46
CA ALA A 432 -8.14 34.13 13.64
C ALA A 432 -6.78 34.40 14.32
N GLY A 433 -5.72 34.52 13.53
CA GLY A 433 -4.35 34.74 14.00
C GLY A 433 -3.39 33.67 13.52
N ASN A 434 -2.32 33.42 14.28
CA ASN A 434 -1.25 32.52 13.87
C ASN A 434 -1.75 31.09 13.63
N LEU A 435 -1.31 30.50 12.52
CA LEU A 435 -1.58 29.12 12.14
C LEU A 435 -0.26 28.33 12.19
N SER A 436 -0.18 27.31 13.03
CA SER A 436 1.00 26.44 13.13
C SER A 436 0.93 25.26 12.16
N LEU A 437 2.08 24.67 11.86
CA LEU A 437 2.15 23.44 11.06
C LEU A 437 1.38 22.31 11.73
N GLY A 438 1.58 22.10 13.04
CA GLY A 438 0.89 21.06 13.80
C GLY A 438 -0.64 21.22 13.76
N GLU A 439 -1.14 22.46 13.73
CA GLU A 439 -2.56 22.72 13.54
C GLU A 439 -3.04 22.20 12.17
N VAL A 440 -2.36 22.54 11.07
CA VAL A 440 -2.73 22.09 9.71
C VAL A 440 -2.65 20.58 9.58
N LEU A 441 -1.58 19.95 10.09
CA LEU A 441 -1.41 18.50 10.05
C LEU A 441 -2.51 17.78 10.84
N SER A 442 -2.94 18.36 11.97
CA SER A 442 -4.03 17.79 12.78
C SER A 442 -5.38 17.71 12.05
N TRP A 443 -5.55 18.46 10.95
CA TRP A 443 -6.76 18.43 10.14
C TRP A 443 -6.86 17.18 9.26
N SER A 444 -5.76 16.48 8.99
CA SER A 444 -5.72 15.24 8.17
C SER A 444 -4.75 14.18 8.74
N PRO A 445 -5.08 13.57 9.90
CA PRO A 445 -4.16 12.70 10.64
C PRO A 445 -4.07 11.26 10.10
N PHE A 446 -4.55 11.01 8.88
CA PHE A 446 -4.77 9.64 8.37
C PHE A 446 -3.63 9.11 7.50
N GLY A 447 -2.72 9.96 7.04
CA GLY A 447 -1.72 9.57 6.04
C GLY A 447 -2.29 9.24 4.66
N ASN A 448 -3.56 9.60 4.40
CA ASN A 448 -4.17 9.43 3.08
C ASN A 448 -3.35 10.15 2.00
N THR A 449 -3.23 9.52 0.83
CA THR A 449 -2.57 10.09 -0.34
C THR A 449 -3.57 10.72 -1.30
N LEU A 450 -3.12 11.69 -2.09
CA LEU A 450 -3.91 12.47 -3.03
C LEU A 450 -3.80 11.87 -4.43
N MET A 451 -4.79 11.09 -4.85
CA MET A 451 -4.85 10.49 -6.18
C MET A 451 -5.50 11.42 -7.22
N THR A 452 -5.28 11.12 -8.50
CA THR A 452 -6.06 11.73 -9.59
C THR A 452 -6.62 10.68 -10.54
N VAL A 453 -7.85 10.91 -11.01
CA VAL A 453 -8.55 10.00 -11.93
C VAL A 453 -9.17 10.76 -13.08
N GLN A 454 -9.03 10.23 -14.29
CA GLN A 454 -9.85 10.64 -15.43
C GLN A 454 -11.24 10.01 -15.29
N THR A 455 -12.28 10.84 -15.29
CA THR A 455 -13.67 10.38 -15.19
C THR A 455 -14.59 11.31 -16.00
N ASN A 456 -15.90 11.19 -15.80
CA ASN A 456 -16.91 11.98 -16.50
C ASN A 456 -18.05 12.46 -15.58
N GLY A 457 -18.89 13.36 -16.11
CA GLY A 457 -20.00 13.96 -15.38
C GLY A 457 -21.03 12.93 -14.88
N ALA A 458 -21.28 11.86 -15.64
CA ALA A 458 -22.19 10.79 -15.21
C ALA A 458 -21.68 10.08 -13.94
N SER A 459 -20.39 9.76 -13.92
CA SER A 459 -19.74 9.10 -12.79
C SER A 459 -19.70 10.00 -11.55
N LEU A 460 -19.40 11.30 -11.74
CA LEU A 460 -19.48 12.29 -10.66
C LEU A 460 -20.90 12.39 -10.08
N LYS A 461 -21.94 12.38 -10.93
CA LYS A 461 -23.34 12.38 -10.46
C LYS A 461 -23.67 11.12 -9.68
N LEU A 462 -23.23 9.94 -10.12
CA LEU A 462 -23.44 8.69 -9.39
C LEU A 462 -22.78 8.74 -8.00
N TYR A 463 -21.54 9.22 -7.94
CA TYR A 463 -20.82 9.43 -6.69
C TYR A 463 -21.54 10.39 -5.76
N LEU A 464 -21.86 11.61 -6.21
CA LEU A 464 -22.59 12.59 -5.40
C LEU A 464 -23.95 12.05 -4.94
N ASN A 465 -24.68 11.31 -5.81
CA ASN A 465 -25.95 10.71 -5.44
C ASN A 465 -25.82 9.65 -4.34
N ARG A 466 -24.76 8.84 -4.40
CA ARG A 466 -24.47 7.82 -3.38
C ARG A 466 -24.08 8.47 -2.05
N GLU A 467 -23.17 9.43 -2.06
CA GLU A 467 -22.63 10.01 -0.82
C GLU A 467 -23.63 10.96 -0.15
N MET A 468 -24.23 11.85 -0.94
CA MET A 468 -25.07 12.93 -0.40
C MET A 468 -26.43 12.44 0.12
N VAL A 469 -26.82 11.19 -0.17
CA VAL A 469 -28.03 10.58 0.40
C VAL A 469 -27.98 10.51 1.94
N GLY A 470 -26.77 10.41 2.51
CA GLY A 470 -26.53 10.49 3.94
C GLY A 470 -26.91 11.85 4.54
N ASN A 471 -27.10 12.88 3.71
CA ASN A 471 -27.45 14.24 4.13
C ASN A 471 -28.94 14.55 3.96
N CYS A 472 -29.80 13.52 3.86
CA CYS A 472 -31.24 13.69 3.75
C CYS A 472 -32.02 13.08 4.93
N GLY A 473 -32.87 13.91 5.55
CA GLY A 473 -33.74 13.51 6.67
C GLY A 473 -32.97 13.31 7.98
N ASP A 474 -33.33 12.27 8.72
CA ASP A 474 -32.74 11.95 10.03
C ASP A 474 -31.26 11.54 9.92
N ASN A 475 -30.80 11.20 8.71
CA ASN A 475 -29.39 10.88 8.46
C ASN A 475 -28.45 12.10 8.65
N VAL A 476 -28.95 13.33 8.49
CA VAL A 476 -28.18 14.56 8.77
C VAL A 476 -27.77 14.63 10.24
N ILE A 477 -28.63 14.14 11.14
CA ILE A 477 -28.40 14.16 12.59
C ILE A 477 -27.24 13.22 12.97
N GLN A 478 -26.97 12.20 12.15
CA GLN A 478 -25.89 11.25 12.40
C GLN A 478 -24.49 11.84 12.13
N GLN A 479 -24.40 13.02 11.50
CA GLN A 479 -23.13 13.66 11.13
C GLN A 479 -22.17 12.65 10.49
N ASN A 480 -22.67 11.92 9.48
CA ASN A 480 -21.86 10.96 8.73
C ASN A 480 -20.73 11.68 7.97
N GLY A 481 -19.69 10.94 7.59
CA GLY A 481 -18.52 11.53 6.93
C GLY A 481 -18.70 11.87 5.45
N PHE A 482 -19.90 11.72 4.87
CA PHE A 482 -20.10 11.65 3.42
C PHE A 482 -20.41 12.99 2.75
N PHE A 483 -20.58 14.09 3.48
CA PHE A 483 -20.78 15.40 2.85
C PHE A 483 -19.60 15.75 1.95
N VAL A 484 -19.84 16.00 0.66
CA VAL A 484 -18.79 16.23 -0.35
C VAL A 484 -18.52 17.72 -0.53
N HIS A 485 -17.30 18.16 -0.24
CA HIS A 485 -16.81 19.51 -0.49
C HIS A 485 -16.14 19.59 -1.86
N PRO A 486 -16.59 20.50 -2.76
CA PRO A 486 -16.08 20.57 -4.12
C PRO A 486 -15.02 21.66 -4.36
N SER A 487 -14.18 21.45 -5.37
CA SER A 487 -13.40 22.49 -6.05
C SER A 487 -13.52 22.31 -7.56
N GLY A 488 -13.61 23.41 -8.31
CA GLY A 488 -13.78 23.38 -9.78
C GLY A 488 -15.20 23.18 -10.28
N PHE A 489 -16.15 22.94 -9.38
CA PHE A 489 -17.56 22.86 -9.71
C PHE A 489 -18.44 23.27 -8.53
N ASN A 490 -19.69 23.59 -8.85
CA ASN A 490 -20.76 23.73 -7.89
C ASN A 490 -21.79 22.61 -8.09
N TYR A 491 -22.47 22.22 -7.01
CA TYR A 491 -23.59 21.30 -7.11
C TYR A 491 -24.73 21.65 -6.15
N THR A 492 -25.95 21.28 -6.54
CA THR A 492 -27.12 21.24 -5.65
C THR A 492 -27.61 19.81 -5.56
N TYR A 493 -27.80 19.35 -4.33
CA TYR A 493 -28.43 18.06 -4.03
C TYR A 493 -29.81 18.30 -3.43
N THR A 494 -30.83 17.72 -4.06
CA THR A 494 -32.21 17.85 -3.60
C THR A 494 -32.64 16.59 -2.89
N CYS A 495 -32.79 16.68 -1.58
CA CYS A 495 -33.44 15.67 -0.76
C CYS A 495 -34.93 15.59 -1.10
N THR A 496 -35.44 14.37 -1.25
CA THR A 496 -36.86 14.10 -1.52
C THR A 496 -37.51 13.27 -0.42
N GLY A 497 -36.71 12.80 0.53
CA GLY A 497 -37.15 12.04 1.70
C GLY A 497 -35.96 11.62 2.56
N ASN A 498 -36.22 10.82 3.60
CA ASN A 498 -35.15 10.29 4.45
C ASN A 498 -34.30 9.29 3.65
N GLY A 499 -33.00 9.54 3.56
CA GLY A 499 -32.10 8.71 2.74
C GLY A 499 -32.51 8.63 1.26
N ALA A 500 -33.09 9.70 0.71
CA ALA A 500 -33.45 9.79 -0.69
C ALA A 500 -33.24 11.21 -1.24
N GLY A 501 -32.58 11.31 -2.38
CA GLY A 501 -32.32 12.58 -3.05
C GLY A 501 -31.63 12.38 -4.39
N THR A 502 -31.40 13.48 -5.09
CA THR A 502 -30.64 13.48 -6.35
C THR A 502 -29.92 14.81 -6.53
N VAL A 503 -28.79 14.78 -7.23
CA VAL A 503 -28.17 15.98 -7.79
C VAL A 503 -29.17 16.64 -8.75
N SER A 504 -29.53 17.90 -8.48
CA SER A 504 -30.47 18.70 -9.26
C SER A 504 -29.78 19.81 -10.05
N SER A 505 -28.54 20.17 -9.68
CA SER A 505 -27.68 21.08 -10.44
C SER A 505 -26.23 20.64 -10.29
N LEU A 506 -25.46 20.75 -11.38
CA LEU A 506 -24.03 20.47 -11.43
C LEU A 506 -23.40 21.37 -12.49
N THR A 507 -22.55 22.32 -12.08
CA THR A 507 -22.01 23.37 -12.98
C THR A 507 -20.52 23.59 -12.77
N TRP A 508 -19.81 23.90 -13.84
CA TRP A 508 -18.40 24.30 -13.79
C TRP A 508 -18.19 25.58 -12.95
N LEU A 509 -17.14 25.60 -12.12
CA LEU A 509 -16.71 26.76 -11.34
C LEU A 509 -15.26 27.08 -11.68
N ASN A 510 -15.02 28.27 -12.24
CA ASN A 510 -13.67 28.77 -12.58
C ASN A 510 -12.84 27.81 -13.47
N HIS A 511 -13.51 27.00 -14.30
CA HIS A 511 -12.83 26.14 -15.26
C HIS A 511 -12.30 26.98 -16.43
N PRO A 512 -11.07 26.74 -16.94
CA PRO A 512 -10.45 27.58 -17.95
C PRO A 512 -11.22 27.62 -19.28
N THR A 513 -11.79 26.49 -19.70
CA THR A 513 -12.47 26.36 -21.00
C THR A 513 -13.97 26.01 -20.95
N ASN A 514 -14.46 25.48 -19.84
CA ASN A 514 -15.82 24.95 -19.70
C ASN A 514 -16.63 25.89 -18.81
N ALA A 515 -17.92 26.05 -19.12
CA ALA A 515 -18.82 26.92 -18.37
C ALA A 515 -20.25 26.36 -18.43
N GLY A 516 -21.08 26.74 -17.46
CA GLY A 516 -22.45 26.23 -17.33
C GLY A 516 -22.48 24.81 -16.78
N ASP A 517 -23.48 24.03 -17.20
CA ASP A 517 -23.74 22.69 -16.67
C ASP A 517 -22.63 21.70 -17.05
N ILE A 518 -22.25 20.83 -16.10
CA ILE A 518 -21.43 19.64 -16.37
C ILE A 518 -22.35 18.57 -16.93
N LYS A 519 -22.12 18.20 -18.19
CA LYS A 519 -22.89 17.17 -18.89
C LYS A 519 -22.37 15.79 -18.51
N ASP A 520 -23.23 14.78 -18.65
CA ASP A 520 -22.87 13.38 -18.38
C ASP A 520 -21.66 12.90 -19.19
N THR A 521 -21.51 13.45 -20.40
CA THR A 521 -20.44 13.14 -21.35
C THR A 521 -19.18 13.98 -21.19
N ASP A 522 -19.20 15.02 -20.34
CA ASP A 522 -18.02 15.85 -20.14
C ASP A 522 -16.96 15.03 -19.39
N GLU A 523 -15.76 14.93 -19.96
CA GLU A 523 -14.62 14.23 -19.38
C GLU A 523 -13.68 15.22 -18.70
N PHE A 524 -13.13 14.84 -17.56
CA PHE A 524 -12.24 15.66 -16.75
C PHE A 524 -11.38 14.82 -15.81
N VAL A 525 -10.30 15.42 -15.33
CA VAL A 525 -9.47 14.86 -14.26
C VAL A 525 -9.97 15.36 -12.91
N MET A 526 -10.24 14.42 -12.00
CA MET A 526 -10.70 14.67 -10.65
C MET A 526 -9.63 14.25 -9.63
N ALA A 527 -9.28 15.15 -8.72
CA ALA A 527 -8.45 14.85 -7.55
C ALA A 527 -9.30 14.40 -6.35
N LEU A 528 -8.87 13.36 -5.66
CA LEU A 528 -9.53 12.78 -4.48
C LEU A 528 -8.53 11.96 -3.66
N SER A 529 -8.82 11.69 -2.38
CA SER A 529 -7.96 10.83 -1.57
C SER A 529 -8.02 9.36 -2.01
N ASN A 530 -6.98 8.58 -1.71
CA ASN A 530 -6.96 7.12 -1.86
C ASN A 530 -8.15 6.44 -1.16
N TYR A 531 -8.51 6.89 0.06
CA TYR A 531 -9.71 6.45 0.76
C TYR A 531 -10.96 6.63 -0.11
N LEU A 532 -11.19 7.85 -0.62
CA LEU A 532 -12.36 8.14 -1.44
C LEU A 532 -12.37 7.32 -2.72
N TYR A 533 -11.23 7.17 -3.38
CA TYR A 533 -11.15 6.39 -4.60
C TYR A 533 -11.48 4.92 -4.36
N THR A 534 -10.75 4.27 -3.46
CA THR A 534 -10.81 2.82 -3.26
C THR A 534 -12.09 2.37 -2.57
N THR A 535 -12.60 3.14 -1.60
CA THR A 535 -13.74 2.72 -0.77
C THR A 535 -15.07 3.31 -1.23
N GLU A 536 -15.07 4.51 -1.83
CA GLU A 536 -16.31 5.23 -2.14
C GLU A 536 -16.57 5.43 -3.64
N PHE A 537 -15.55 5.62 -4.48
CA PHE A 537 -15.75 5.94 -5.89
C PHE A 537 -15.70 4.71 -6.79
N ALA A 538 -14.62 3.94 -6.74
CA ALA A 538 -14.36 2.82 -7.66
C ALA A 538 -15.29 1.63 -7.45
N VAL A 539 -15.94 1.53 -6.28
CA VAL A 539 -16.89 0.46 -5.96
C VAL A 539 -18.31 0.71 -6.49
N ILE A 540 -18.58 1.90 -7.05
CA ILE A 540 -19.91 2.25 -7.56
C ILE A 540 -20.13 1.59 -8.92
N GLU A 541 -21.22 0.84 -9.03
CA GLU A 541 -21.63 0.25 -10.30
C GLU A 541 -21.93 1.34 -11.35
N GLY A 542 -21.31 1.24 -12.52
CA GLY A 542 -21.52 2.15 -13.64
C GLY A 542 -20.61 3.38 -13.66
N VAL A 543 -19.73 3.57 -12.66
CA VAL A 543 -18.68 4.60 -12.71
C VAL A 543 -17.61 4.20 -13.74
N ASN A 544 -17.16 5.19 -14.52
CA ASN A 544 -16.00 5.06 -15.39
C ASN A 544 -14.86 5.92 -14.83
N ALA A 545 -13.75 5.28 -14.49
CA ALA A 545 -12.57 5.93 -13.94
C ALA A 545 -11.32 5.29 -14.51
N THR A 546 -10.35 6.11 -14.91
CA THR A 546 -8.99 5.67 -15.23
C THR A 546 -8.04 6.43 -14.34
N VAL A 547 -7.28 5.72 -13.51
CA VAL A 547 -6.28 6.33 -12.62
C VAL A 547 -5.21 7.04 -13.46
N LYS A 548 -4.87 8.27 -13.06
CA LYS A 548 -3.83 9.09 -13.68
C LYS A 548 -2.60 9.22 -12.79
N ILE A 549 -2.82 9.38 -11.48
CA ILE A 549 -1.81 9.27 -10.43
C ILE A 549 -2.38 8.27 -9.42
N ASN A 550 -1.70 7.15 -9.29
CA ASN A 550 -2.10 6.07 -8.38
C ASN A 550 -1.62 6.35 -6.94
N GLU A 551 -1.94 5.48 -5.99
CA GLU A 551 -1.52 5.66 -4.58
C GLU A 551 -0.01 5.60 -4.40
N ALA A 552 0.68 4.81 -5.22
CA ALA A 552 2.14 4.63 -5.21
C ALA A 552 2.93 5.80 -5.81
N GLU A 553 2.28 6.63 -6.63
CA GLU A 553 2.84 7.87 -7.17
C GLU A 553 2.34 9.11 -6.41
N ALA A 554 1.36 8.94 -5.52
CA ALA A 554 0.66 10.05 -4.89
C ALA A 554 1.39 10.57 -3.65
N GLU A 555 1.30 11.87 -3.48
CA GLU A 555 1.78 12.58 -2.28
C GLU A 555 0.69 12.62 -1.20
N ARG A 556 1.08 12.86 0.06
CA ARG A 556 0.11 12.91 1.17
C ARG A 556 -0.79 14.14 1.12
N VAL A 557 -2.04 13.97 1.56
CA VAL A 557 -3.04 15.06 1.62
C VAL A 557 -2.60 16.18 2.56
N ASP A 558 -1.96 15.87 3.68
CA ASP A 558 -1.45 16.86 4.62
C ASP A 558 -0.25 17.64 4.06
N SER A 559 0.66 16.98 3.33
CA SER A 559 1.70 17.64 2.54
C SER A 559 1.10 18.59 1.50
N ALA A 560 0.02 18.18 0.83
CA ALA A 560 -0.69 19.03 -0.12
C ALA A 560 -1.31 20.25 0.54
N LEU A 561 -1.87 20.09 1.75
CA LEU A 561 -2.40 21.19 2.53
C LEU A 561 -1.32 22.17 2.98
N GLU A 562 -0.20 21.68 3.53
CA GLU A 562 0.93 22.51 3.94
C GLU A 562 1.43 23.34 2.75
N ALA A 563 1.68 22.67 1.60
CA ALA A 563 2.14 23.32 0.38
C ALA A 563 1.14 24.38 -0.12
N TYR A 564 -0.16 24.13 0.01
CA TYR A 564 -1.19 25.08 -0.39
C TYR A 564 -1.25 26.29 0.57
N VAL A 565 -1.30 26.05 1.88
CA VAL A 565 -1.35 27.10 2.92
C VAL A 565 -0.14 28.02 2.85
N THR A 566 1.06 27.48 2.66
CA THR A 566 2.30 28.26 2.56
C THR A 566 2.37 29.11 1.29
N LYS A 567 1.75 28.68 0.19
CA LYS A 567 1.66 29.44 -1.07
C LYS A 567 0.57 30.53 -1.02
N LEU A 568 -0.51 30.33 -0.28
CA LEU A 568 -1.65 31.26 -0.22
C LEU A 568 -1.25 32.61 0.40
N ASN A 569 -1.34 33.69 -0.38
CA ASN A 569 -1.19 35.09 0.08
C ASN A 569 -0.03 35.31 1.07
N ASN A 570 1.15 34.74 0.78
CA ASN A 570 2.32 34.83 1.66
C ASN A 570 2.05 34.27 3.08
N GLY A 571 1.30 33.16 3.16
CA GLY A 571 0.93 32.45 4.38
C GLY A 571 -0.40 32.88 5.03
N THR A 572 -1.16 33.82 4.45
CA THR A 572 -2.46 34.24 5.03
C THR A 572 -3.63 33.52 4.37
N VAL A 573 -4.31 32.67 5.12
CA VAL A 573 -5.52 31.95 4.68
C VAL A 573 -6.74 32.86 4.87
N CYS A 574 -7.25 33.37 3.75
CA CYS A 574 -8.50 34.12 3.65
C CYS A 574 -9.35 33.53 2.54
N LEU A 575 -10.26 32.64 2.91
CA LEU A 575 -11.08 31.94 1.93
C LEU A 575 -12.34 32.77 1.62
N PRO A 576 -12.70 32.92 0.34
CA PRO A 576 -13.88 33.69 -0.03
C PRO A 576 -15.14 33.07 0.60
N ASN A 577 -16.12 33.91 0.91
CA ASN A 577 -17.49 33.46 1.18
C ASN A 577 -18.17 33.14 -0.15
N GLU A 578 -17.86 31.98 -0.73
CA GLU A 578 -18.55 31.43 -1.89
C GLU A 578 -19.31 30.17 -1.49
N LEU A 579 -20.47 29.95 -2.10
CA LEU A 579 -21.27 28.75 -1.89
C LEU A 579 -20.99 27.78 -3.04
N ARG A 580 -20.31 26.66 -2.77
CA ARG A 580 -20.00 25.67 -3.81
C ARG A 580 -20.92 24.46 -3.79
N SER A 581 -21.42 24.08 -2.63
CA SER A 581 -22.40 23.00 -2.46
C SER A 581 -23.66 23.49 -1.77
N PHE A 582 -24.82 22.93 -2.12
CA PHE A 582 -26.09 23.25 -1.48
C PHE A 582 -26.98 22.02 -1.37
N VAL A 583 -27.58 21.81 -0.20
CA VAL A 583 -28.59 20.76 0.02
C VAL A 583 -29.95 21.43 0.17
N SER A 584 -30.88 21.10 -0.73
CA SER A 584 -32.28 21.55 -0.67
C SER A 584 -33.19 20.40 -0.21
N PHE A 585 -34.30 20.73 0.46
CA PHE A 585 -35.29 19.77 0.96
C PHE A 585 -36.67 19.97 0.32
#